data_AF-A0AAW1EKQ5-F1
#
_entry.id   AF-A0AAW1EKQ5-F1
#
_cell.length_a   1.000
_cell.length_b   1.000
_cell.length_c   1.000
_cell.angle_alpha   90.00
_cell.angle_beta   90.00
_cell.angle_gamma   90.00
#
_symmetry.space_group_name_H-M   'P 1'
#
loop_
_entity.id
_entity.type
_entity.pdbx_description
1 polymer ?
#
loop_
_entity_poly.entity_id
_entity_poly.type
_entity_poly.pdbx_seq_one_letter_code
_entity_poly.pdbx_strand_id
1 'polypeptide(L)'
;MKVAQESCDACDASQVAVDFNKTRTPLPDGETQHTGCVFCDPVFQDLVELKHATMRYRGGGARRGGRGRGRGRRGNPKKPKDKMAALAAYFV
;
A
#
# COMPACT_ATOMS: atom_id res chain seq x y z
N MET A 1 23.08 11.67 -4.77
CA MET A 1 21.73 11.32 -4.26
C MET A 1 21.83 10.88 -2.82
N LYS A 2 20.94 11.39 -1.95
CA LYS A 2 20.83 11.02 -0.53
C LYS A 2 19.37 10.73 -0.21
N VAL A 3 19.12 9.91 0.82
CA VAL A 3 17.77 9.69 1.35
C VAL A 3 17.46 10.82 2.33
N ALA A 4 16.30 11.47 2.18
CA ALA A 4 15.83 12.50 3.08
C ALA A 4 15.23 11.87 4.35
N GLN A 5 15.19 12.63 5.45
CA GLN A 5 14.57 12.18 6.70
C GLN A 5 13.04 12.13 6.60
N GLU A 6 12.48 12.90 5.67
CA GLU A 6 11.04 13.01 5.46
C GLU A 6 10.50 11.86 4.59
N SER A 7 9.29 11.41 4.93
CA SER A 7 8.51 10.45 4.16
C SER A 7 7.51 11.15 3.25
N CYS A 8 7.05 10.47 2.22
CA CYS A 8 6.02 10.97 1.32
C CYS A 8 4.64 10.89 1.96
N ASP A 9 3.89 12.00 2.01
CA ASP A 9 2.56 12.04 2.62
C ASP A 9 1.51 11.14 1.93
N ALA A 10 1.74 10.78 0.66
CA ALA A 10 0.81 9.97 -0.11
C ALA A 10 0.99 8.46 0.08
N CYS A 11 2.21 8.01 0.40
CA CYS A 11 2.56 6.59 0.36
C CYS A 11 3.54 6.13 1.45
N ASP A 12 3.93 7.03 2.36
CA ASP A 12 4.86 6.83 3.47
C ASP A 12 6.28 6.36 3.08
N ALA A 13 6.59 6.31 1.78
CA ALA A 13 7.93 5.96 1.31
C ALA A 13 8.94 7.08 1.61
N SER A 14 10.20 6.71 1.87
CA SER A 14 11.27 7.69 2.06
C SER A 14 11.45 8.57 0.82
N GLN A 15 11.61 9.87 1.03
CA GLN A 15 11.96 10.79 -0.05
C GLN A 15 13.46 10.76 -0.36
N VAL A 16 13.83 11.17 -1.56
CA VAL A 16 15.22 11.21 -2.02
C VAL A 16 15.57 12.60 -2.52
N ALA A 17 16.73 13.09 -2.12
CA ALA A 17 17.33 14.32 -2.61
C ALA A 17 18.32 13.99 -3.73
N VAL A 18 18.08 14.56 -4.92
CA VAL A 18 18.85 14.32 -6.15
C VAL A 18 19.40 15.64 -6.66
N ASP A 19 20.69 15.64 -6.96
CA ASP A 19 21.35 16.70 -7.72
C ASP A 19 21.43 16.26 -9.19
N PHE A 20 20.67 16.91 -10.07
CA PHE A 20 20.73 16.72 -11.51
C PHE A 20 21.95 17.40 -12.13
N ASN A 21 22.37 16.91 -13.28
CA ASN A 21 23.41 17.55 -14.05
C ASN A 21 22.91 18.92 -14.56
N LYS A 22 23.72 19.96 -14.36
CA LYS A 22 23.45 21.34 -14.81
C LYS A 22 23.07 21.46 -16.30
N THR A 23 23.59 20.60 -17.17
CA THR A 23 23.34 20.68 -18.62
C THR A 23 22.14 19.86 -19.08
N ARG A 24 21.57 19.02 -18.19
CA ARG A 24 20.52 18.05 -18.53
C ARG A 24 19.46 17.93 -17.43
N THR A 25 19.22 19.01 -16.70
CA THR A 25 18.21 19.01 -15.65
C THR A 25 16.79 18.99 -16.24
N PRO A 26 15.87 18.16 -15.71
CA PRO A 26 14.47 18.18 -16.09
C PRO A 26 13.65 19.25 -15.35
N LEU A 27 14.27 19.98 -14.41
CA LEU A 27 13.60 20.94 -13.54
C LEU A 27 13.36 22.29 -14.23
N PRO A 28 12.31 23.03 -13.84
CA PRO A 28 12.09 24.39 -14.33
C PRO A 28 13.26 25.32 -13.98
N ASP A 29 13.40 26.39 -14.75
CA ASP A 29 14.37 27.47 -14.53
C ASP A 29 15.83 27.05 -14.41
N GLY A 30 16.16 25.82 -14.84
CA GLY A 30 17.52 25.28 -14.78
C GLY A 30 17.97 24.87 -13.38
N GLU A 31 17.05 24.72 -12.43
CA GLU A 31 17.37 24.20 -11.09
C GLU A 31 18.02 22.82 -11.19
N THR A 32 18.88 22.49 -10.23
CA THR A 32 19.56 21.19 -10.22
C THR A 32 19.21 20.34 -9.01
N GLN A 33 18.51 20.86 -8.02
CA GLN A 33 18.22 20.14 -6.79
C GLN A 33 16.73 19.82 -6.75
N HIS A 34 16.40 18.55 -6.51
CA HIS A 34 15.03 18.14 -6.29
C HIS A 34 14.96 17.12 -5.17
N THR A 35 13.97 17.28 -4.29
CA THR A 35 13.65 16.28 -3.27
C THR A 35 12.24 15.80 -3.49
N GLY A 36 12.07 14.48 -3.61
CA GLY A 36 10.77 13.91 -3.92
C GLY A 36 10.70 12.40 -3.70
N CYS A 37 9.50 11.85 -3.84
CA CYS A 37 9.27 10.41 -3.72
C CYS A 37 9.47 9.72 -5.07
N VAL A 38 10.33 8.70 -5.13
CA VAL A 38 10.58 7.92 -6.37
C VAL A 38 9.31 7.29 -6.96
N PHE A 39 8.27 7.06 -6.15
CA PHE A 39 7.03 6.43 -6.57
C PHE A 39 5.93 7.42 -6.97
N CYS A 40 5.85 8.56 -6.30
CA CYS A 40 4.73 9.50 -6.43
C CYS A 40 5.10 10.76 -7.21
N ASP A 41 6.38 11.11 -7.26
CA ASP A 41 6.83 12.35 -7.88
C ASP A 41 6.88 12.20 -9.41
N PRO A 42 6.16 13.06 -10.16
CA PRO A 42 6.15 13.00 -11.62
C PRO A 42 7.52 13.26 -12.25
N VAL A 43 8.42 14.01 -11.60
CA VAL A 43 9.77 14.27 -12.12
C VAL A 43 10.56 12.98 -12.25
N PHE A 44 10.35 12.01 -11.37
CA PHE A 44 11.12 10.77 -11.37
C PHE A 44 10.52 9.67 -12.26
N GLN A 45 9.25 9.76 -12.68
CA GLN A 45 8.54 8.67 -13.38
C GLN A 45 9.27 8.15 -14.62
N ASP A 46 9.86 9.04 -15.42
CA ASP A 46 10.58 8.67 -16.65
C ASP A 46 12.10 8.55 -16.45
N LEU A 47 12.60 8.83 -15.25
CA LEU A 47 14.03 8.87 -14.94
C LEU A 47 14.50 7.67 -14.11
N VAL A 48 13.57 6.87 -13.58
CA VAL A 48 13.86 5.75 -12.68
C VAL A 48 13.27 4.45 -13.21
N GLU A 49 14.07 3.40 -13.23
CA GLU A 49 13.62 2.05 -13.56
C GLU A 49 13.23 1.31 -12.27
N LEU A 50 11.94 1.06 -12.07
CA LEU A 50 11.43 0.32 -10.91
C LEU A 50 11.48 -1.19 -11.16
N LYS A 51 12.52 -1.87 -10.66
CA LYS A 51 12.67 -3.33 -10.84
C LYS A 51 11.87 -4.19 -9.86
N HIS A 52 11.62 -3.70 -8.65
CA HIS A 52 11.09 -4.53 -7.55
C HIS A 52 9.94 -3.90 -6.76
N ALA A 53 9.83 -2.57 -6.73
CA ALA A 53 8.84 -1.89 -5.92
C ALA A 53 7.77 -1.27 -6.82
N THR A 54 6.58 -1.86 -6.85
CA THR A 54 5.38 -1.22 -7.42
C THR A 54 4.40 -0.98 -6.28
N MET A 55 4.40 0.23 -5.74
CA MET A 55 3.36 0.63 -4.80
C MET A 55 2.13 1.01 -5.63
N ARG A 56 1.16 0.09 -5.74
CA ARG A 56 -0.13 0.42 -6.38
C ARG A 56 -0.79 1.50 -5.53
N TYR A 57 -0.93 2.71 -6.09
CA TYR A 57 -1.70 3.80 -5.49
C TYR A 57 -3.07 3.27 -5.06
N ARG A 58 -3.26 3.05 -3.75
CA ARG A 58 -4.58 2.78 -3.18
C ARG A 58 -5.27 4.13 -3.07
N GLY A 59 -5.71 4.65 -4.22
CA GLY A 59 -6.50 5.87 -4.28
C GLY A 59 -7.64 5.82 -3.28
N GLY A 60 -7.78 6.91 -2.51
CA GLY A 60 -8.72 7.07 -1.42
C GLY A 60 -10.12 6.58 -1.76
N GLY A 61 -10.43 5.36 -1.30
CA GLY A 61 -11.73 4.73 -1.37
C GLY A 61 -12.44 4.79 -0.02
N ALA A 62 -12.44 5.93 0.65
CA ALA A 62 -13.40 6.20 1.72
C ALA A 62 -14.79 6.40 1.08
N ARG A 63 -15.41 5.31 0.61
CA ARG A 63 -16.84 5.28 0.27
C ARG A 63 -17.52 4.20 1.11
N ARG A 64 -17.91 4.64 2.31
CA ARG A 64 -19.29 4.60 2.82
C ARG A 64 -19.98 3.22 2.78
N GLY A 65 -20.08 2.63 3.97
CA GLY A 65 -21.37 2.13 4.48
C GLY A 65 -21.93 0.86 3.83
N GLY A 66 -21.85 -0.23 4.58
CA GLY A 66 -22.65 -1.42 4.27
C GLY A 66 -22.54 -2.48 5.35
N ARG A 67 -23.27 -2.31 6.45
CA ARG A 67 -23.68 -3.43 7.31
C ARG A 67 -24.62 -4.33 6.50
N GLY A 68 -24.05 -5.10 5.57
CA GLY A 68 -24.77 -6.08 4.77
C GLY A 68 -25.00 -7.33 5.61
N ARG A 69 -26.16 -7.41 6.27
CA ARG A 69 -26.72 -8.66 6.78
C ARG A 69 -27.06 -9.57 5.58
N GLY A 70 -26.05 -10.20 5.00
CA GLY A 70 -26.20 -11.20 3.95
C GLY A 70 -26.48 -12.57 4.55
N ARG A 71 -27.76 -12.94 4.64
CA ARG A 71 -28.21 -14.30 4.95
C ARG A 71 -27.69 -15.25 3.85
N GLY A 72 -26.65 -16.02 4.16
CA GLY A 72 -26.15 -17.10 3.31
C GLY A 72 -25.96 -18.38 4.13
N ARG A 73 -27.04 -19.14 4.30
CA ARG A 73 -26.99 -20.49 4.87
C ARG A 73 -26.19 -21.40 3.92
N ARG A 74 -25.11 -21.99 4.41
CA ARG A 74 -24.66 -23.37 4.09
C ARG A 74 -23.77 -23.83 5.23
N GLY A 75 -24.31 -24.76 6.01
CA GLY A 75 -23.74 -25.21 7.27
C GLY A 75 -22.43 -25.97 7.04
N ASN A 76 -21.35 -25.44 7.60
CA ASN A 76 -20.24 -26.26 8.04
C ASN A 76 -20.54 -26.61 9.52
N PRO A 77 -20.68 -27.89 9.91
CA PRO A 77 -20.85 -28.23 11.31
C PRO A 77 -19.62 -27.72 12.07
N LYS A 78 -19.84 -26.71 12.93
CA LYS A 78 -18.80 -26.17 13.79
C LYS A 78 -18.31 -27.32 14.67
N LYS A 79 -17.00 -27.53 14.66
CA LYS A 79 -16.32 -28.47 15.56
C LYS A 79 -16.82 -28.20 16.99
N PRO A 80 -17.21 -29.24 17.75
CA PRO A 80 -17.77 -29.05 19.08
C PRO A 80 -16.82 -28.23 19.94
N LYS A 81 -17.34 -27.14 20.52
CA LYS A 81 -16.53 -26.16 21.24
C LYS A 81 -16.02 -26.71 22.58
N ASP A 82 -16.63 -27.79 23.09
CA ASP A 82 -16.35 -28.39 24.39
C ASP A 82 -16.40 -29.92 24.33
N LYS A 83 -15.54 -30.57 25.12
CA LYS A 83 -15.26 -32.03 25.09
C LYS A 83 -16.47 -32.91 25.46
N MET A 84 -17.45 -32.36 26.18
CA MET A 84 -18.65 -33.10 26.61
C MET A 84 -19.68 -33.29 25.49
N ALA A 85 -19.67 -32.44 24.45
CA ALA A 85 -20.65 -32.51 23.36
C ALA A 85 -20.49 -33.74 22.45
N ALA A 86 -19.33 -34.42 22.49
CA ALA A 86 -19.07 -35.61 21.69
C ALA A 86 -19.72 -36.90 22.26
N LEU A 87 -20.05 -36.92 23.55
CA LEU A 87 -20.58 -38.13 24.22
C LEU A 87 -22.09 -38.34 24.02
N ALA A 88 -22.82 -37.31 23.60
CA ALA A 88 -24.27 -37.41 23.35
C ALA A 88 -24.63 -38.24 22.10
N ALA A 89 -23.66 -38.60 21.27
CA ALA A 89 -23.87 -39.42 20.08
C ALA A 89 -23.83 -40.95 20.34
N TYR A 90 -23.47 -41.37 21.55
CA TYR A 90 -23.24 -42.78 21.88
C TYR A 90 -24.27 -43.39 22.85
N PHE A 91 -25.30 -42.64 23.26
CA PHE A 91 -26.39 -43.15 24.06
C PHE A 91 -27.70 -43.05 23.26
N VAL A 92 -27.94 -44.07 22.43
CA VAL A 92 -29.24 -44.41 21.86
C VAL A 92 -29.81 -45.62 22.59
#